data_AF-A0A9C6TJ47-F1
#
_entry.id   AF-A0A9C6TJ47-F1
#
_cell.length_a   1.000
_cell.length_b   1.000
_cell.length_c   1.000
_cell.angle_alpha   90.00
_cell.angle_beta   90.00
_cell.angle_gamma   90.00
#
_symmetry.space_group_name_H-M   'P 1'
#
loop_
_entity.id
_entity.type
_entity.pdbx_description
1 polymer ?
#
loop_
_entity_poly.entity_id
_entity_poly.type
_entity_poly.pdbx_seq_one_letter_code
_entity_poly.pdbx_strand_id
1 'polypeptide(L)'
;MTEPDISQMNHMKEVGISMPNIFGSLASQCGGYENVNFSIKDMHNQVAKQRRQLPDDLTSAMGREGVFRQIFWCDGRCQLDYDLFGDVLAFDATYKKNRYRLPVVIFSGVNHHNQTVVFGAAIVSNERKSTYVWLLKQLLIAMKGKTPTSVITDGHHSMVIAIQEVFPNAHHRLCAWHLMRNATSNIHKPQFTKMFTKLMLGDYEVDREWIVDMYEKRNMWATAHIRGKFFAGFRTTSRCESLHAVLKRYIKSRYDLTEFVQHFQRCLSYMRHREDLADFKSSTGQPVMQTHFQQLERSAATIYTRQIFVLFRSMLHKASTLKVIYEEETSSCNIYQVSKFYKPNMIWHVSFHGEQDEFKCSCMRMDSIGISCSHILAVLGFLDIAELPKSLVLRRWTRKAKEGISGYDDMGGLMEDSLAINRHACLQHWCKQIMNEGCLKGDIFNESRDALVNILSCIRAHNGDNNMMEEHAEYMYEDLAKNGSTEIETTRKPKRCSYCRKGGHNIATCSMKKMDERTPKFDDDAEENIEGEDYSFVDAESDEYIHTEWFEEEDEYLDSSRYYEQSGGETASSIDYDSGGADDDDEAEL
;
A
#
# COMPACT_ATOMS: atom_id res chain seq x y z
N MET A 1 7.04 -7.95 39.82
CA MET A 1 7.55 -8.52 38.56
C MET A 1 8.89 -9.18 38.82
N THR A 2 9.02 -10.45 38.46
CA THR A 2 10.29 -11.20 38.53
C THR A 2 11.16 -10.89 37.30
N GLU A 3 12.45 -11.24 37.34
CA GLU A 3 13.34 -11.06 36.17
C GLU A 3 12.88 -11.82 34.92
N PRO A 4 12.39 -13.08 34.99
CA PRO A 4 11.78 -13.76 33.85
C PRO A 4 10.60 -13.00 33.24
N ASP A 5 9.69 -12.46 34.06
CA ASP A 5 8.53 -11.69 33.58
C ASP A 5 8.99 -10.44 32.82
N ILE A 6 10.04 -9.77 33.33
CA ILE A 6 10.61 -8.57 32.72
C ILE A 6 11.29 -8.92 31.38
N SER A 7 12.05 -10.01 31.34
CA SER A 7 12.74 -10.48 30.14
C SER A 7 11.74 -10.86 29.04
N GLN A 8 10.72 -11.64 29.40
CA GLN A 8 9.66 -12.03 28.47
C GLN A 8 8.85 -10.83 27.98
N MET A 9 8.48 -9.92 28.88
CA MET A 9 7.82 -8.65 28.52
C MET A 9 8.67 -7.87 27.52
N ASN A 10 9.98 -7.73 27.78
CA ASN A 10 10.89 -7.00 26.90
C ASN A 10 10.98 -7.66 25.52
N HIS A 11 11.15 -8.98 25.45
CA HIS A 11 11.21 -9.72 24.19
C HIS A 11 9.92 -9.54 23.38
N MET A 12 8.76 -9.67 24.02
CA MET A 12 7.46 -9.46 23.36
C MET A 12 7.26 -7.99 22.92
N LYS A 13 7.79 -7.03 23.68
CA LYS A 13 7.76 -5.60 23.32
C LYS A 13 8.71 -5.28 22.15
N GLU A 14 9.88 -5.93 22.07
CA GLU A 14 10.83 -5.78 20.96
C GLU A 14 10.22 -6.26 19.64
N VAL A 15 9.48 -7.37 19.66
CA VAL A 15 8.66 -7.81 18.52
C VAL A 15 7.33 -7.03 18.41
N GLY A 16 7.20 -5.92 19.14
CA GLY A 16 6.14 -4.92 19.16
C GLY A 16 4.72 -5.45 19.35
N ILE A 17 4.55 -6.36 20.30
CA ILE A 17 3.25 -6.70 20.89
C ILE A 17 2.85 -5.57 21.85
N SER A 18 1.57 -5.22 21.87
CA SER A 18 1.07 -4.16 22.76
C SER A 18 1.13 -4.59 24.23
N MET A 19 1.38 -3.65 25.16
CA MET A 19 1.42 -3.95 26.60
C MET A 19 0.17 -4.70 27.11
N PRO A 20 -1.07 -4.35 26.69
CA PRO A 20 -2.25 -5.14 27.04
C PRO A 20 -2.18 -6.59 26.56
N ASN A 21 -1.71 -6.83 25.33
CA ASN A 21 -1.60 -8.18 24.78
C ASN A 21 -0.47 -8.99 25.45
N ILE A 22 0.63 -8.33 25.83
CA ILE A 22 1.69 -8.95 26.64
C ILE A 22 1.11 -9.35 28.01
N PHE A 23 0.40 -8.45 28.67
CA PHE A 23 -0.24 -8.74 29.96
C PHE A 23 -1.23 -9.90 29.86
N GLY A 24 -2.08 -9.92 28.83
CA GLY A 24 -3.00 -11.04 28.57
C GLY A 24 -2.28 -12.36 28.30
N SER A 25 -1.15 -12.34 27.58
CA SER A 25 -0.33 -13.54 27.35
C SER A 25 0.30 -14.06 28.63
N LEU A 26 0.84 -13.16 29.48
CA LEU A 26 1.39 -13.52 30.80
C LEU A 26 0.29 -14.08 31.71
N ALA A 27 -0.90 -13.45 31.73
CA ALA A 27 -2.05 -13.96 32.46
C ALA A 27 -2.49 -15.35 31.99
N SER A 28 -2.49 -15.60 30.69
CA SER A 28 -2.79 -16.92 30.14
C SER A 28 -1.77 -17.98 30.58
N GLN A 29 -0.50 -17.62 30.71
CA GLN A 29 0.55 -18.52 31.21
C GLN A 29 0.40 -18.80 32.70
N CYS A 30 -0.06 -17.83 33.48
CA CYS A 30 -0.40 -17.99 34.89
C CYS A 30 -1.77 -18.65 35.14
N GLY A 31 -2.51 -19.03 34.08
CA GLY A 31 -3.81 -19.68 34.18
C GLY A 31 -4.97 -18.76 34.60
N GLY A 32 -4.82 -17.44 34.45
CA GLY A 32 -5.83 -16.44 34.82
C GLY A 32 -5.20 -15.10 35.20
N TYR A 33 -5.97 -14.01 35.07
CA TYR A 33 -5.52 -12.66 35.44
C TYR A 33 -5.32 -12.52 36.95
N GLU A 34 -6.12 -13.24 37.74
CA GLU A 34 -6.06 -13.32 39.19
C GLU A 34 -4.76 -13.96 39.72
N ASN A 35 -4.07 -14.71 38.88
CA ASN A 35 -2.82 -15.40 39.24
C ASN A 35 -1.57 -14.58 38.89
N VAL A 36 -1.72 -13.40 38.26
CA VAL A 36 -0.62 -12.49 37.98
C VAL A 36 -0.38 -11.57 39.18
N ASN A 37 0.82 -11.61 39.75
CA ASN A 37 1.17 -10.86 40.97
C ASN A 37 1.60 -9.40 40.72
N PHE A 38 1.31 -8.86 39.54
CA PHE A 38 1.56 -7.47 39.16
C PHE A 38 0.48 -6.97 38.20
N SER A 39 0.29 -5.66 38.14
CA SER A 39 -0.66 -5.02 37.24
C SER A 39 -0.01 -4.59 35.93
N ILE A 40 -0.83 -4.28 34.92
CA ILE A 40 -0.36 -3.63 33.68
C ILE A 40 0.34 -2.29 33.98
N LYS A 41 -0.07 -1.57 35.04
CA LYS A 41 0.56 -0.33 35.48
C LYS A 41 1.99 -0.58 35.96
N ASP A 42 2.24 -1.70 36.63
CA ASP A 42 3.59 -2.08 37.08
C ASP A 42 4.50 -2.38 35.89
N MET A 43 3.97 -3.01 34.84
CA MET A 43 4.71 -3.20 33.59
C MET A 43 5.07 -1.86 32.93
N HIS A 44 4.12 -0.91 32.86
CA HIS A 44 4.40 0.44 32.36
C HIS A 44 5.44 1.18 33.21
N ASN A 45 5.35 1.08 34.54
CA ASN A 45 6.32 1.66 35.47
C ASN A 45 7.70 1.04 35.29
N GLN A 46 7.79 -0.27 35.07
CA GLN A 46 9.04 -0.97 34.83
C GLN A 46 9.70 -0.53 33.53
N VAL A 47 8.94 -0.40 32.44
CA VAL A 47 9.45 0.15 31.18
C VAL A 47 9.92 1.60 31.38
N ALA A 48 9.18 2.41 32.11
CA ALA A 48 9.59 3.78 32.43
C ALA A 48 10.86 3.83 33.29
N LYS A 49 11.05 2.88 34.20
CA LYS A 49 12.27 2.74 35.02
C LYS A 49 13.48 2.37 34.16
N GLN A 50 13.35 1.38 33.28
CA GLN A 50 14.40 0.99 32.33
C GLN A 50 14.80 2.16 31.42
N ARG A 51 13.83 2.95 30.93
CA ARG A 51 14.09 4.16 30.12
C ARG A 51 14.87 5.25 30.86
N ARG A 52 14.73 5.36 32.19
CA ARG A 52 15.51 6.34 32.98
C ARG A 52 16.96 5.90 33.19
N GLN A 53 17.25 4.61 33.01
CA GLN A 53 18.60 4.06 33.17
C GLN A 53 19.42 4.17 31.88
N LEU A 54 18.77 4.31 30.73
CA LEU A 54 19.42 4.54 29.45
C LEU A 54 19.78 6.03 29.29
N PRO A 55 20.95 6.36 28.73
CA PRO A 55 21.27 7.73 28.32
C PRO A 55 20.22 8.27 27.33
N ASP A 56 19.97 9.57 27.37
CA ASP A 56 19.09 10.22 26.40
C ASP A 56 19.68 10.08 24.99
N ASP A 57 18.98 9.37 24.11
CA ASP A 57 19.50 9.03 22.79
C ASP A 57 19.53 10.23 21.84
N LEU A 58 18.67 11.24 22.07
CA LEU A 58 18.75 12.53 21.41
C LEU A 58 20.09 13.21 21.72
N THR A 59 20.52 13.22 22.99
CA THR A 59 21.82 13.76 23.40
C THR A 59 22.97 12.99 22.76
N SER A 60 22.84 11.68 22.63
CA SER A 60 23.83 10.85 21.92
C SER A 60 23.86 11.11 20.40
N ALA A 61 22.74 11.53 19.83
CA ALA A 61 22.60 11.95 18.43
C ALA A 61 22.97 13.42 18.18
N MET A 62 23.25 14.21 19.23
CA MET A 62 23.76 15.57 19.08
C MET A 62 25.22 15.53 18.64
N GLY A 63 25.56 16.36 17.65
CA GLY A 63 26.97 16.54 17.25
C GLY A 63 27.78 17.25 18.35
N ARG A 64 29.07 17.50 18.09
CA ARG A 64 30.01 18.18 19.01
C ARG A 64 29.53 19.55 19.52
N GLU A 65 28.55 20.16 18.87
CA GLU A 65 27.94 21.44 19.24
C GLU A 65 26.76 21.32 20.22
N GLY A 66 26.38 20.11 20.63
CA GLY A 66 25.27 19.92 21.58
C GLY A 66 23.89 20.25 21.02
N VAL A 67 23.72 20.21 19.69
CA VAL A 67 22.43 20.45 19.01
C VAL A 67 22.14 19.31 18.03
N PHE A 68 20.96 18.70 18.13
CA PHE A 68 20.47 17.73 17.15
C PHE A 68 20.11 18.48 15.88
N ARG A 69 20.75 18.12 14.75
CA ARG A 69 20.50 18.77 13.47
C ARG A 69 19.52 17.96 12.62
N GLN A 70 19.95 16.78 12.18
CA GLN A 70 19.20 15.94 11.24
C GLN A 70 19.92 14.59 11.07
N ILE A 71 19.14 13.53 10.87
CA ILE A 71 19.62 12.18 10.53
C ILE A 71 18.86 11.71 9.30
N PHE A 72 19.58 11.18 8.32
CA PHE A 72 19.02 10.50 7.15
C PHE A 72 19.52 9.06 7.14
N TRP A 73 18.66 8.10 6.78
CA TRP A 73 19.05 6.71 6.61
C TRP A 73 18.25 6.02 5.49
N CYS A 74 18.90 5.07 4.83
CA CYS A 74 18.30 4.12 3.90
C CYS A 74 19.14 2.83 3.95
N ASP A 75 18.51 1.67 3.79
CA ASP A 75 19.23 0.40 3.65
C ASP A 75 19.51 0.09 2.16
N GLY A 76 20.27 -0.97 1.89
CA GLY A 76 20.61 -1.37 0.52
C GLY A 76 19.37 -1.72 -0.33
N ARG A 77 18.31 -2.26 0.29
CA ARG A 77 17.08 -2.58 -0.43
C ARG A 77 16.33 -1.30 -0.84
N CYS A 78 16.30 -0.26 -0.01
CA CYS A 78 15.77 1.04 -0.39
C CYS A 78 16.49 1.64 -1.61
N GLN A 79 17.82 1.48 -1.70
CA GLN A 79 18.60 1.94 -2.86
C GLN A 79 18.24 1.15 -4.12
N LEU A 80 18.16 -0.18 -4.03
CA LEU A 80 17.74 -1.04 -5.14
C LEU A 80 16.31 -0.75 -5.62
N ASP A 81 15.38 -0.53 -4.67
CA ASP A 81 14.01 -0.16 -4.99
C ASP A 81 13.96 1.22 -5.68
N TYR A 82 14.83 2.18 -5.29
CA TYR A 82 14.93 3.47 -5.97
C TYR A 82 15.57 3.36 -7.36
N ASP A 83 16.54 2.48 -7.54
CA ASP A 83 17.15 2.19 -8.85
C ASP A 83 16.10 1.69 -9.85
N LEU A 84 15.02 1.05 -9.39
CA LEU A 84 13.88 0.64 -10.21
C LEU A 84 12.74 1.66 -10.29
N PHE A 85 12.32 2.19 -9.15
CA PHE A 85 11.04 2.88 -8.98
C PHE A 85 11.20 4.34 -8.53
N GLY A 86 12.44 4.84 -8.48
CA GLY A 86 12.78 6.22 -8.14
C GLY A 86 12.51 7.24 -9.24
N ASP A 87 11.87 6.84 -10.34
CA ASP A 87 11.37 7.73 -11.38
C ASP A 87 10.29 8.68 -10.86
N VAL A 88 9.53 8.26 -9.84
CA VAL A 88 8.56 9.10 -9.12
C VAL A 88 8.88 9.09 -7.63
N LEU A 89 9.16 10.28 -7.10
CA LEU A 89 9.49 10.47 -5.69
C LEU A 89 8.37 11.25 -4.98
N ALA A 90 7.78 10.67 -3.96
CA ALA A 90 6.87 11.35 -3.05
C ALA A 90 7.51 11.47 -1.66
N PHE A 91 7.46 12.66 -1.07
CA PHE A 91 7.85 12.84 0.32
C PHE A 91 7.04 13.94 1.00
N ASP A 92 6.83 13.75 2.30
CA ASP A 92 6.12 14.67 3.16
C ASP A 92 6.74 14.61 4.58
N ALA A 93 6.60 15.71 5.33
CA ALA A 93 7.01 15.76 6.72
C ALA A 93 5.85 15.41 7.65
N THR A 94 5.95 14.27 8.33
CA THR A 94 5.02 13.90 9.39
C THR A 94 5.39 14.56 10.70
N TYR A 95 4.45 15.32 11.25
CA TYR A 95 4.65 16.07 12.49
C TYR A 95 4.76 15.17 13.73
N LYS A 96 5.85 15.38 14.48
CA LYS A 96 5.95 15.18 15.95
C LYS A 96 5.56 13.77 16.44
N LYS A 97 5.90 12.74 15.67
CA LYS A 97 5.57 11.33 15.96
C LYS A 97 6.52 10.60 16.90
N ASN A 98 7.56 11.29 17.39
CA ASN A 98 8.50 10.78 18.40
C ASN A 98 8.45 11.63 19.67
N ARG A 99 9.08 11.12 20.75
CA ARG A 99 9.13 11.76 22.08
C ARG A 99 9.65 13.18 22.04
N TYR A 100 10.56 13.46 21.11
CA TYR A 100 11.23 14.75 20.94
C TYR A 100 10.44 15.71 20.05
N ARG A 101 9.28 15.30 19.54
CA ARG A 101 8.43 16.09 18.65
C ARG A 101 9.19 16.57 17.40
N LEU A 102 10.14 15.77 16.92
CA LEU A 102 10.91 16.09 15.72
C LEU A 102 10.11 15.68 14.46
N PRO A 103 10.08 16.50 13.40
CA PRO A 103 9.54 16.10 12.11
C PRO A 103 10.24 14.87 11.53
N VAL A 104 9.45 13.97 10.94
CA VAL A 104 9.94 12.78 10.24
C VAL A 104 9.58 12.90 8.77
N VAL A 105 10.57 12.85 7.89
CA VAL A 105 10.40 12.86 6.44
C VAL A 105 10.59 11.45 5.91
N ILE A 106 9.68 10.98 5.06
CA ILE A 106 9.78 9.65 4.44
C ILE A 106 9.76 9.83 2.93
N PHE A 107 10.79 9.31 2.27
CA PHE A 107 10.89 9.24 0.82
C PHE A 107 10.26 7.95 0.34
N SER A 108 9.31 8.06 -0.59
CA SER A 108 8.54 6.93 -1.07
C SER A 108 8.24 7.02 -2.56
N GLY A 109 7.86 5.90 -3.15
CA GLY A 109 7.41 5.80 -4.54
C GLY A 109 6.43 4.66 -4.69
N VAL A 110 6.34 4.12 -5.91
CA VAL A 110 5.42 3.03 -6.25
C VAL A 110 6.15 1.93 -7.00
N ASN A 111 6.07 0.71 -6.46
CA ASN A 111 6.65 -0.50 -7.06
C ASN A 111 5.78 -1.06 -8.20
N HIS A 112 6.22 -2.18 -8.78
CA HIS A 112 5.58 -2.89 -9.90
C HIS A 112 4.21 -3.50 -9.60
N HIS A 113 3.78 -3.53 -8.32
CA HIS A 113 2.43 -3.92 -7.90
C HIS A 113 1.52 -2.73 -7.64
N ASN A 114 1.96 -1.51 -7.98
CA ASN A 114 1.26 -0.29 -7.58
C ASN A 114 1.10 -0.16 -6.05
N GLN A 115 2.09 -0.63 -5.27
CA GLN A 115 2.14 -0.51 -3.81
C GLN A 115 3.16 0.57 -3.41
N THR A 116 2.94 1.19 -2.25
CA THR A 116 3.89 2.16 -1.70
C THR A 116 5.20 1.47 -1.34
N VAL A 117 6.32 1.99 -1.83
CA VAL A 117 7.68 1.54 -1.47
C VAL A 117 8.44 2.71 -0.84
N VAL A 118 9.31 2.43 0.14
CA VAL A 118 10.10 3.45 0.85
C VAL A 118 11.54 3.42 0.37
N PHE A 119 12.06 4.58 0.00
CA PHE A 119 13.43 4.79 -0.47
C PHE A 119 14.37 5.33 0.61
N GLY A 120 13.83 5.82 1.72
CA GLY A 120 14.62 6.31 2.83
C GLY A 120 13.77 7.13 3.78
N ALA A 121 14.35 7.46 4.93
CA ALA A 121 13.70 8.32 5.91
C ALA A 121 14.70 9.26 6.57
N ALA A 122 14.16 10.30 7.18
CA ALA A 122 14.94 11.25 7.94
C ALA A 122 14.17 11.79 9.14
N ILE A 123 14.91 12.15 10.18
CA ILE A 123 14.43 12.95 11.31
C ILE A 123 15.16 14.28 11.23
N VAL A 124 14.41 15.37 11.20
CA VAL A 124 14.97 16.72 11.08
C VAL A 124 14.58 17.59 12.27
N SER A 125 15.41 18.59 12.57
CA SER A 125 15.13 19.54 13.65
C SER A 125 14.11 20.63 13.29
N ASN A 126 13.94 20.92 11.99
CA ASN A 126 13.03 21.95 11.49
C ASN A 126 12.73 21.77 10.00
N GLU A 127 11.69 22.46 9.50
CA GLU A 127 11.21 22.37 8.11
C GLU A 127 11.67 23.57 7.25
N ARG A 128 12.90 24.05 7.47
CA ARG A 128 13.49 25.18 6.72
C ARG A 128 14.05 24.74 5.36
N LYS A 129 14.22 25.71 4.46
CA LYS A 129 14.84 25.51 3.12
C LYS A 129 16.17 24.74 3.22
N SER A 130 17.10 25.20 4.06
CA SER A 130 18.43 24.59 4.21
C SER A 130 18.38 23.12 4.60
N THR A 131 17.38 22.73 5.41
CA THR A 131 17.16 21.36 5.86
C THR A 131 16.71 20.48 4.69
N TYR A 132 15.71 20.92 3.91
CA TYR A 132 15.27 20.16 2.74
C TYR A 132 16.34 20.09 1.64
N VAL A 133 17.10 21.17 1.40
CA VAL A 133 18.24 21.13 0.47
C VAL A 133 19.25 20.06 0.92
N TRP A 134 19.59 20.02 2.21
CA TRP A 134 20.48 18.98 2.72
C TRP A 134 19.89 17.58 2.56
N LEU A 135 18.62 17.39 2.92
CA LEU A 135 17.92 16.11 2.80
C LEU A 135 17.93 15.57 1.37
N LEU A 136 17.55 16.40 0.39
CA LEU A 136 17.52 16.01 -1.01
C LEU A 136 18.94 15.72 -1.55
N LYS A 137 19.97 16.43 -1.07
CA LYS A 137 21.37 16.12 -1.39
C LYS A 137 21.81 14.78 -0.79
N GLN A 138 21.42 14.46 0.45
CA GLN A 138 21.72 13.14 1.04
C GLN A 138 21.01 12.02 0.30
N LEU A 139 19.74 12.21 -0.07
CA LEU A 139 19.02 11.26 -0.90
C LEU A 139 19.77 11.05 -2.23
N LEU A 140 20.16 12.12 -2.92
CA LEU A 140 20.87 12.02 -4.20
C LEU A 140 22.21 11.27 -4.07
N ILE A 141 22.97 11.52 -3.01
CA ILE A 141 24.22 10.80 -2.72
C ILE A 141 23.93 9.32 -2.48
N ALA A 142 22.95 9.01 -1.63
CA ALA A 142 22.57 7.63 -1.31
C ALA A 142 22.06 6.86 -2.53
N MET A 143 21.41 7.54 -3.46
CA MET A 143 20.90 6.99 -4.72
C MET A 143 21.90 7.10 -5.88
N LYS A 144 23.20 7.22 -5.57
CA LYS A 144 24.31 7.21 -6.55
C LYS A 144 24.14 8.24 -7.67
N GLY A 145 23.55 9.38 -7.37
CA GLY A 145 23.33 10.47 -8.33
C GLY A 145 22.09 10.32 -9.22
N LYS A 146 21.28 9.26 -9.05
CA LYS A 146 20.03 9.11 -9.80
C LYS A 146 19.00 10.14 -9.33
N THR A 147 18.48 10.95 -10.25
CA THR A 147 17.44 11.95 -10.00
C THR A 147 16.06 11.43 -10.38
N PRO A 148 14.98 11.85 -9.70
CA PRO A 148 13.62 11.49 -10.09
C PRO A 148 13.16 12.28 -11.32
N THR A 149 12.26 11.71 -12.11
CA THR A 149 11.57 12.41 -13.21
C THR A 149 10.50 13.34 -12.66
N SER A 150 9.81 12.89 -11.61
CA SER A 150 8.70 13.61 -10.99
C SER A 150 8.79 13.58 -9.48
N VAL A 151 8.45 14.69 -8.84
CA VAL A 151 8.44 14.85 -7.39
C VAL A 151 7.06 15.27 -6.92
N ILE A 152 6.56 14.65 -5.84
CA ILE A 152 5.25 14.92 -5.25
C ILE A 152 5.41 15.29 -3.78
N THR A 153 4.87 16.45 -3.38
CA THR A 153 4.91 16.93 -1.98
C THR A 153 3.62 17.62 -1.58
N ASP A 154 3.47 18.00 -0.31
CA ASP A 154 2.36 18.84 0.18
C ASP A 154 2.35 20.27 -0.39
N GLY A 155 3.51 20.75 -0.86
CA GLY A 155 3.68 22.05 -1.49
C GLY A 155 4.31 23.10 -0.59
N HIS A 156 4.85 22.72 0.56
CA HIS A 156 5.49 23.66 1.47
C HIS A 156 6.62 24.42 0.74
N HIS A 157 6.66 25.74 0.93
CA HIS A 157 7.53 26.63 0.13
C HIS A 157 9.01 26.25 0.22
N SER A 158 9.45 25.77 1.38
CA SER A 158 10.83 25.29 1.55
C SER A 158 11.13 24.02 0.76
N MET A 159 10.16 23.14 0.53
CA MET A 159 10.30 21.97 -0.34
C MET A 159 10.38 22.38 -1.81
N VAL A 160 9.52 23.31 -2.26
CA VAL A 160 9.52 23.83 -3.64
C VAL A 160 10.91 24.36 -4.02
N ILE A 161 11.47 25.24 -3.20
CA ILE A 161 12.80 25.82 -3.47
C ILE A 161 13.88 24.75 -3.43
N ALA A 162 13.82 23.81 -2.47
CA ALA A 162 14.81 22.74 -2.38
C ALA A 162 14.77 21.81 -3.59
N ILE A 163 13.58 21.48 -4.11
CA ILE A 163 13.40 20.66 -5.31
C ILE A 163 13.97 21.39 -6.54
N GLN A 164 13.68 22.68 -6.71
CA GLN A 164 14.25 23.47 -7.82
C GLN A 164 15.78 23.55 -7.77
N GLU A 165 16.36 23.60 -6.57
CA GLU A 165 17.81 23.67 -6.38
C GLU A 165 18.50 22.32 -6.63
N VAL A 166 17.91 21.20 -6.18
CA VAL A 166 18.57 19.88 -6.21
C VAL A 166 18.12 19.03 -7.40
N PHE A 167 16.86 19.15 -7.85
CA PHE A 167 16.25 18.41 -8.96
C PHE A 167 15.59 19.37 -9.99
N PRO A 168 16.36 20.26 -10.64
CA PRO A 168 15.81 21.32 -11.50
C PRO A 168 14.98 20.79 -12.69
N ASN A 169 15.26 19.58 -13.15
CA ASN A 169 14.57 18.95 -14.28
C ASN A 169 13.34 18.12 -13.87
N ALA A 170 13.11 17.92 -12.57
CA ALA A 170 12.00 17.10 -12.11
C ALA A 170 10.69 17.86 -12.18
N HIS A 171 9.62 17.19 -12.59
CA HIS A 171 8.29 17.75 -12.57
C HIS A 171 7.73 17.75 -11.15
N HIS A 172 7.58 18.93 -10.56
CA HIS A 172 6.99 19.07 -9.23
C HIS A 172 5.47 19.12 -9.30
N ARG A 173 4.82 18.25 -8.53
CA ARG A 173 3.38 18.16 -8.39
C ARG A 173 2.95 18.23 -6.92
N LEU A 174 1.82 18.88 -6.65
CA LEU A 174 1.19 18.91 -5.34
C LEU A 174 0.38 17.64 -5.09
N CYS A 175 0.48 17.13 -3.87
CA CYS A 175 -0.26 15.96 -3.42
C CYS A 175 -1.75 16.28 -3.36
N ALA A 176 -2.56 15.50 -4.08
CA ALA A 176 -4.02 15.67 -4.12
C ALA A 176 -4.66 15.59 -2.72
N TRP A 177 -4.10 14.78 -1.80
CA TRP A 177 -4.62 14.68 -0.42
C TRP A 177 -4.57 16.02 0.29
N HIS A 178 -3.37 16.62 0.28
CA HIS A 178 -3.11 17.88 0.95
C HIS A 178 -3.91 19.00 0.30
N LEU A 179 -4.04 18.99 -1.03
CA LEU A 179 -4.89 19.93 -1.75
C LEU A 179 -6.36 19.82 -1.32
N MET A 180 -6.93 18.61 -1.29
CA MET A 180 -8.32 18.41 -0.90
C MET A 180 -8.57 18.75 0.57
N ARG A 181 -7.63 18.37 1.45
CA ARG A 181 -7.69 18.71 2.87
C ARG A 181 -7.65 20.23 3.07
N ASN A 182 -6.71 20.92 2.42
CA ASN A 182 -6.57 22.37 2.51
C ASN A 182 -7.80 23.09 1.93
N ALA A 183 -8.31 22.64 0.78
CA ALA A 183 -9.54 23.18 0.20
C ALA A 183 -10.73 23.05 1.15
N THR A 184 -10.91 21.86 1.76
CA THR A 184 -11.98 21.62 2.73
C THR A 184 -11.82 22.51 3.97
N SER A 185 -10.60 22.65 4.48
CA SER A 185 -10.30 23.45 5.66
C SER A 185 -10.37 24.95 5.44
N ASN A 186 -10.16 25.46 4.22
CA ASN A 186 -10.21 26.89 3.95
C ASN A 186 -11.60 27.34 3.46
N ILE A 187 -12.31 26.49 2.70
CA ILE A 187 -13.53 26.90 2.01
C ILE A 187 -14.79 26.47 2.75
N HIS A 188 -14.72 25.43 3.60
CA HIS A 188 -15.80 24.96 4.47
C HIS A 188 -17.16 24.71 3.79
N LYS A 189 -17.19 24.56 2.45
CA LYS A 189 -18.40 24.27 1.67
C LYS A 189 -18.31 22.86 1.09
N PRO A 190 -19.09 21.88 1.59
CA PRO A 190 -19.05 20.49 1.10
C PRO A 190 -19.34 20.36 -0.40
N GLN A 191 -20.24 21.19 -0.94
CA GLN A 191 -20.50 21.26 -2.38
C GLN A 191 -19.28 21.76 -3.14
N PHE A 192 -18.57 22.79 -2.65
CA PHE A 192 -17.28 23.19 -3.21
C PHE A 192 -16.26 22.08 -3.09
N THR A 193 -16.08 21.40 -1.96
CA THR A 193 -15.09 20.30 -1.86
C THR A 193 -15.41 19.16 -2.83
N LYS A 194 -16.68 18.76 -2.94
CA LYS A 194 -17.14 17.75 -3.90
C LYS A 194 -16.93 18.23 -5.33
N MET A 195 -17.22 19.49 -5.61
CA MET A 195 -17.00 20.10 -6.91
C MET A 195 -15.53 20.31 -7.19
N PHE A 196 -14.68 20.85 -6.34
CA PHE A 196 -13.20 20.94 -6.41
C PHE A 196 -12.50 19.59 -6.58
N THR A 197 -13.01 18.53 -5.91
CA THR A 197 -12.58 17.15 -6.17
C THR A 197 -12.88 16.76 -7.62
N LYS A 198 -14.01 17.21 -8.17
CA LYS A 198 -14.41 17.08 -9.58
C LYS A 198 -13.81 18.15 -10.52
N LEU A 199 -13.43 19.33 -9.99
CA LEU A 199 -13.09 20.63 -10.61
C LEU A 199 -11.60 20.96 -10.41
N MET A 200 -10.79 19.93 -10.42
CA MET A 200 -9.61 19.91 -11.30
C MET A 200 -9.89 20.36 -12.78
N LEU A 201 -11.09 20.91 -13.09
CA LEU A 201 -11.70 21.39 -14.34
C LEU A 201 -12.88 22.41 -14.13
N GLY A 202 -12.78 23.49 -13.32
CA GLY A 202 -13.65 24.69 -13.49
C GLY A 202 -13.97 25.56 -12.26
N ASP A 203 -14.53 26.76 -12.49
CA ASP A 203 -14.57 27.91 -11.57
C ASP A 203 -15.76 27.93 -10.58
N TYR A 204 -15.47 28.32 -9.33
CA TYR A 204 -16.42 28.73 -8.29
C TYR A 204 -15.86 29.93 -7.50
N GLU A 205 -16.71 30.89 -7.14
CA GLU A 205 -16.31 32.03 -6.31
C GLU A 205 -16.36 31.69 -4.81
N VAL A 206 -15.17 31.63 -4.18
CA VAL A 206 -14.95 31.79 -2.72
C VAL A 206 -13.53 32.36 -2.50
N ASP A 207 -13.30 33.03 -1.37
CA ASP A 207 -12.05 33.62 -0.85
C ASP A 207 -10.87 33.87 -1.82
N ARG A 208 -10.67 35.14 -2.19
CA ARG A 208 -9.88 35.54 -3.37
C ARG A 208 -8.39 35.24 -3.27
N GLU A 209 -7.77 35.28 -2.08
CA GLU A 209 -6.31 35.16 -1.99
C GLU A 209 -5.81 33.72 -2.15
N TRP A 210 -6.45 32.74 -1.49
CA TRP A 210 -6.04 31.34 -1.60
C TRP A 210 -6.31 30.76 -2.99
N ILE A 211 -7.43 31.13 -3.63
CA ILE A 211 -7.74 30.66 -5.00
C ILE A 211 -6.74 31.24 -6.00
N VAL A 212 -6.36 32.51 -5.88
CA VAL A 212 -5.36 33.12 -6.77
C VAL A 212 -4.01 32.41 -6.62
N ASP A 213 -3.52 32.21 -5.39
CA ASP A 213 -2.29 31.44 -5.13
C ASP A 213 -2.37 29.99 -5.64
N MET A 214 -3.53 29.34 -5.49
CA MET A 214 -3.75 27.99 -6.01
C MET A 214 -3.77 27.96 -7.54
N TYR A 215 -4.46 28.90 -8.18
CA TYR A 215 -4.56 29.02 -9.63
C TYR A 215 -3.20 29.35 -10.27
N GLU A 216 -2.38 30.18 -9.63
CA GLU A 216 -0.99 30.42 -10.03
C GLU A 216 -0.18 29.12 -10.06
N LYS A 217 -0.48 28.18 -9.14
CA LYS A 217 0.15 26.86 -9.06
C LYS A 217 -0.51 25.79 -9.92
N ARG A 218 -1.45 26.10 -10.82
CA ARG A 218 -2.19 25.13 -11.66
C ARG A 218 -1.30 24.14 -12.42
N ASN A 219 -0.10 24.56 -12.82
CA ASN A 219 0.90 23.71 -13.47
C ASN A 219 1.44 22.57 -12.59
N MET A 220 1.16 22.59 -11.29
CA MET A 220 1.59 21.61 -10.30
C MET A 220 0.44 20.73 -9.80
N TRP A 221 -0.81 20.98 -10.18
CA TRP A 221 -1.93 20.17 -9.69
C TRP A 221 -2.99 19.85 -10.74
N ALA A 222 -3.34 20.80 -11.60
CA ALA A 222 -4.42 20.63 -12.56
C ALA A 222 -4.07 19.61 -13.65
N THR A 223 -4.94 18.61 -13.83
CA THR A 223 -4.77 17.50 -14.80
C THR A 223 -4.45 17.99 -16.21
N ALA A 224 -5.08 19.07 -16.66
CA ALA A 224 -4.86 19.65 -17.99
C ALA A 224 -3.40 20.10 -18.22
N HIS A 225 -2.70 20.55 -17.17
CA HIS A 225 -1.33 21.07 -17.22
C HIS A 225 -0.25 20.01 -16.89
N ILE A 226 -0.63 18.93 -16.21
CA ILE A 226 0.31 17.86 -15.80
C ILE A 226 0.21 16.59 -16.65
N ARG A 227 -0.83 16.43 -17.48
CA ARG A 227 -0.93 15.30 -18.41
C ARG A 227 0.28 15.28 -19.35
N GLY A 228 0.73 14.08 -19.71
CA GLY A 228 1.94 13.87 -20.51
C GLY A 228 3.22 13.78 -19.68
N LYS A 229 3.18 14.14 -18.39
CA LYS A 229 4.30 13.95 -17.46
C LYS A 229 4.11 12.67 -16.68
N PHE A 230 5.17 11.87 -16.60
CA PHE A 230 5.10 10.56 -15.95
C PHE A 230 5.02 10.69 -14.42
N PHE A 231 3.93 10.21 -13.82
CA PHE A 231 3.73 10.14 -12.37
C PHE A 231 3.39 8.72 -11.88
N ALA A 232 3.55 7.69 -12.71
CA ALA A 232 3.26 6.30 -12.35
C ALA A 232 1.84 6.07 -11.77
N GLY A 233 0.86 6.90 -12.15
CA GLY A 233 -0.48 6.84 -11.56
C GLY A 233 -0.58 7.35 -10.11
N PHE A 234 0.45 8.01 -9.56
CA PHE A 234 0.32 8.83 -8.36
C PHE A 234 -0.67 9.98 -8.65
N ARG A 235 -1.95 9.75 -8.41
CA ARG A 235 -2.96 10.82 -8.43
C ARG A 235 -3.72 10.99 -7.12
N THR A 236 -3.54 10.10 -6.16
CA THR A 236 -4.54 9.98 -5.10
C THR A 236 -4.04 10.38 -3.74
N THR A 237 -4.94 11.13 -3.11
CA THR A 237 -5.10 11.36 -1.69
C THR A 237 -4.66 10.18 -0.80
N SER A 238 -4.92 8.96 -1.25
CA SER A 238 -4.77 7.71 -0.51
C SER A 238 -3.35 7.21 -0.22
N ARG A 239 -2.29 7.66 -0.91
CA ARG A 239 -0.95 7.02 -0.76
C ARG A 239 -0.10 7.57 0.36
N CYS A 240 -0.12 8.89 0.55
CA CYS A 240 0.43 9.50 1.76
C CYS A 240 -0.40 9.08 2.98
N GLU A 241 -1.72 9.00 2.82
CA GLU A 241 -2.62 8.51 3.85
C GLU A 241 -2.37 7.04 4.21
N SER A 242 -2.23 6.15 3.23
CA SER A 242 -1.97 4.73 3.49
C SER A 242 -0.61 4.51 4.12
N LEU A 243 0.43 5.22 3.67
CA LEU A 243 1.74 5.19 4.32
C LEU A 243 1.63 5.67 5.77
N HIS A 244 0.95 6.79 6.02
CA HIS A 244 0.72 7.30 7.37
C HIS A 244 -0.12 6.33 8.21
N ALA A 245 -1.13 5.68 7.64
CA ALA A 245 -1.98 4.72 8.32
C ALA A 245 -1.18 3.48 8.75
N VAL A 246 -0.35 2.93 7.85
CA VAL A 246 0.55 1.82 8.18
C VAL A 246 1.55 2.25 9.23
N LEU A 247 2.22 3.40 9.08
CA LEU A 247 3.19 3.90 10.05
C LEU A 247 2.60 4.14 11.44
N LYS A 248 1.35 4.64 11.54
CA LYS A 248 0.65 4.83 12.82
C LYS A 248 0.50 3.53 13.61
N ARG A 249 0.46 2.37 12.95
CA ARG A 249 0.37 1.05 13.62
C ARG A 249 1.67 0.67 14.31
N TYR A 250 2.81 1.15 13.80
CA TYR A 250 4.14 0.80 14.31
C TYR A 250 4.76 1.90 15.15
N ILE A 251 4.46 3.17 14.90
CA ILE A 251 5.16 4.32 15.47
C ILE A 251 4.27 5.04 16.49
N LYS A 252 4.81 5.28 17.69
CA LYS A 252 4.14 5.99 18.77
C LYS A 252 4.93 7.21 19.22
N SER A 253 4.20 8.28 19.61
CA SER A 253 4.77 9.55 20.10
C SER A 253 5.64 9.42 21.34
N ARG A 254 5.55 8.30 22.06
CA ARG A 254 6.34 8.02 23.27
C ARG A 254 7.67 7.32 23.01
N TYR A 255 7.98 7.02 21.75
CA TYR A 255 9.24 6.38 21.37
C TYR A 255 10.37 7.40 21.30
N ASP A 256 11.52 7.02 21.84
CA ASP A 256 12.78 7.71 21.60
C ASP A 256 13.27 7.45 20.15
N LEU A 257 14.45 7.96 19.78
CA LEU A 257 14.94 7.84 18.41
C LEU A 257 15.26 6.38 18.05
N THR A 258 15.81 5.63 19.01
CA THR A 258 16.22 4.24 18.83
C THR A 258 15.01 3.33 18.67
N GLU A 259 14.03 3.41 19.58
CA GLU A 259 12.76 2.68 19.48
C GLU A 259 12.03 3.07 18.18
N PHE A 260 12.07 4.36 17.79
CA PHE A 260 11.48 4.81 16.53
C PHE A 260 12.09 4.09 15.32
N VAL A 261 13.43 4.05 15.20
CA VAL A 261 14.10 3.43 14.06
C VAL A 261 13.84 1.92 14.01
N GLN A 262 13.85 1.23 15.17
CA GLN A 262 13.53 -0.19 15.25
C GLN A 262 12.11 -0.50 14.77
N HIS A 263 11.12 0.25 15.27
CA HIS A 263 9.74 0.06 14.84
C HIS A 263 9.50 0.48 13.38
N PHE A 264 10.21 1.50 12.90
CA PHE A 264 10.21 1.90 11.50
C PHE A 264 10.77 0.79 10.60
N GLN A 265 11.89 0.17 10.96
CA GLN A 265 12.45 -0.98 10.23
C GLN A 265 11.47 -2.16 10.19
N ARG A 266 10.79 -2.46 11.30
CA ARG A 266 9.74 -3.50 11.32
C ARG A 266 8.59 -3.18 10.36
N CYS A 267 8.17 -1.91 10.31
CA CYS A 267 7.17 -1.43 9.35
C CYS A 267 7.65 -1.65 7.90
N LEU A 268 8.92 -1.33 7.60
CA LEU A 268 9.51 -1.57 6.28
C LEU A 268 9.52 -3.07 5.93
N SER A 269 9.95 -3.93 6.86
CA SER A 269 9.95 -5.38 6.66
C SER A 269 8.56 -5.92 6.35
N TYR A 270 7.52 -5.42 7.04
CA TYR A 270 6.14 -5.78 6.74
C TYR A 270 5.69 -5.34 5.34
N MET A 271 6.04 -4.12 4.91
CA MET A 271 5.71 -3.65 3.55
C MET A 271 6.41 -4.49 2.48
N ARG A 272 7.68 -4.86 2.70
CA ARG A 272 8.43 -5.75 1.81
C ARG A 272 7.83 -7.16 1.75
N HIS A 273 7.44 -7.71 2.89
CA HIS A 273 6.74 -9.00 2.93
C HIS A 273 5.41 -8.97 2.14
N ARG A 274 4.66 -7.87 2.19
CA ARG A 274 3.45 -7.71 1.36
C ARG A 274 3.74 -7.65 -0.13
N GLU A 275 4.86 -7.06 -0.52
CA GLU A 275 5.35 -7.08 -1.89
C GLU A 275 5.71 -8.51 -2.32
N ASP A 276 6.44 -9.25 -1.49
CA ASP A 276 6.80 -10.65 -1.74
C ASP A 276 5.55 -11.52 -1.95
N LEU A 277 4.53 -11.34 -1.10
CA LEU A 277 3.26 -12.04 -1.25
C LEU A 277 2.56 -11.67 -2.57
N ALA A 278 2.64 -10.41 -3.01
CA ALA A 278 2.09 -9.97 -4.29
C ALA A 278 2.86 -10.53 -5.49
N ASP A 279 4.19 -10.65 -5.39
CA ASP A 279 5.07 -11.31 -6.36
C ASP A 279 4.69 -12.80 -6.50
N PHE A 280 4.52 -13.49 -5.37
CA PHE A 280 4.07 -14.88 -5.35
C PHE A 280 2.69 -15.06 -6.00
N LYS A 281 1.70 -14.24 -5.59
CA LYS A 281 0.34 -14.27 -6.16
C LYS A 281 0.35 -13.99 -7.67
N SER A 282 1.24 -13.11 -8.14
CA SER A 282 1.36 -12.78 -9.56
C SER A 282 2.03 -13.88 -10.37
N SER A 283 2.93 -14.66 -9.77
CA SER A 283 3.65 -15.73 -10.44
C SER A 283 2.84 -17.03 -10.54
N THR A 284 1.97 -17.28 -9.56
CA THR A 284 1.21 -18.54 -9.43
C THR A 284 -0.24 -18.43 -9.90
N GLY A 285 -0.84 -17.24 -9.83
CA GLY A 285 -2.23 -17.03 -10.19
C GLY A 285 -2.47 -16.98 -11.70
N GLN A 286 -3.44 -17.76 -12.19
CA GLN A 286 -3.99 -17.60 -13.54
C GLN A 286 -5.23 -16.70 -13.50
N PRO A 287 -5.21 -15.50 -14.13
CA PRO A 287 -6.39 -14.66 -14.19
C PRO A 287 -7.43 -15.25 -15.15
N VAL A 288 -8.70 -15.11 -14.79
CA VAL A 288 -9.83 -15.42 -15.68
C VAL A 288 -10.02 -14.25 -16.63
N MET A 289 -10.08 -14.53 -17.94
CA MET A 289 -10.36 -13.53 -18.97
C MET A 289 -11.82 -13.10 -18.88
N GLN A 290 -12.07 -11.80 -18.87
CA GLN A 290 -13.43 -11.24 -18.66
C GLN A 290 -13.90 -10.38 -19.83
N THR A 291 -13.01 -10.02 -20.76
CA THR A 291 -13.32 -9.13 -21.87
C THR A 291 -13.48 -9.87 -23.19
N HIS A 292 -14.07 -9.19 -24.18
CA HIS A 292 -14.16 -9.70 -25.55
C HIS A 292 -12.80 -9.74 -26.26
N PHE A 293 -11.79 -9.01 -25.76
CA PHE A 293 -10.44 -8.96 -26.30
C PHE A 293 -9.55 -10.07 -25.69
N GLN A 294 -9.99 -11.33 -25.76
CA GLN A 294 -9.38 -12.42 -24.97
C GLN A 294 -7.88 -12.63 -25.23
N GLN A 295 -7.42 -12.48 -26.48
CA GLN A 295 -6.01 -12.68 -26.83
C GLN A 295 -5.14 -11.56 -26.25
N LEU A 296 -5.56 -10.31 -26.44
CA LEU A 296 -4.87 -9.13 -25.90
C LEU A 296 -4.88 -9.13 -24.37
N GLU A 297 -6.01 -9.49 -23.75
CA GLU A 297 -6.14 -9.66 -22.30
C GLU A 297 -5.17 -10.73 -21.78
N ARG A 298 -5.06 -11.86 -22.48
CA ARG A 298 -4.13 -12.95 -22.13
C ARG A 298 -2.67 -12.52 -22.28
N SER A 299 -2.33 -11.80 -23.35
CA SER A 299 -1.00 -11.25 -23.56
C SER A 299 -0.61 -10.29 -22.42
N ALA A 300 -1.51 -9.37 -22.04
CA ALA A 300 -1.27 -8.48 -20.91
C ALA A 300 -1.14 -9.24 -19.58
N ALA A 301 -1.93 -10.29 -19.39
CA ALA A 301 -1.89 -11.11 -18.17
C ALA A 301 -0.55 -11.81 -17.95
N THR A 302 0.15 -12.25 -19.00
CA THR A 302 1.46 -12.90 -18.87
C THR A 302 2.59 -11.91 -18.60
N ILE A 303 2.42 -10.65 -19.00
CA ILE A 303 3.42 -9.58 -18.88
C ILE A 303 3.33 -8.87 -17.53
N TYR A 304 2.13 -8.40 -17.18
CA TYR A 304 1.92 -7.54 -16.02
C TYR A 304 1.84 -8.31 -14.70
N THR A 305 2.20 -7.64 -13.61
CA THR A 305 1.83 -8.12 -12.27
C THR A 305 0.31 -8.18 -12.14
N ARG A 306 -0.19 -8.99 -11.20
CA ARG A 306 -1.65 -9.18 -11.04
C ARG A 306 -2.38 -7.86 -10.80
N GLN A 307 -1.82 -6.97 -9.99
CA GLN A 307 -2.45 -5.69 -9.69
C GLN A 307 -2.48 -4.76 -10.91
N ILE A 308 -1.41 -4.72 -11.69
CA ILE A 308 -1.38 -3.91 -12.92
C ILE A 308 -2.31 -4.51 -13.98
N PHE A 309 -2.37 -5.83 -14.10
CA PHE A 309 -3.30 -6.49 -15.01
C PHE A 309 -4.76 -6.11 -14.72
N VAL A 310 -5.15 -5.99 -13.44
CA VAL A 310 -6.51 -5.51 -13.07
C VAL A 310 -6.76 -4.09 -13.57
N LEU A 311 -5.78 -3.18 -13.45
CA LEU A 311 -5.88 -1.81 -13.98
C LEU A 311 -5.92 -1.79 -15.51
N PHE A 312 -5.12 -2.63 -16.17
CA PHE A 312 -5.16 -2.77 -17.63
C PHE A 312 -6.52 -3.27 -18.10
N ARG A 313 -7.06 -4.29 -17.43
CA ARG A 313 -8.35 -4.90 -17.75
C ARG A 313 -9.51 -3.92 -17.58
N SER A 314 -9.47 -3.01 -16.60
CA SER A 314 -10.51 -1.97 -16.50
C SER A 314 -10.47 -1.00 -17.69
N MET A 315 -9.28 -0.66 -18.20
CA MET A 315 -9.15 0.11 -19.44
C MET A 315 -9.63 -0.67 -20.67
N LEU A 316 -9.43 -1.99 -20.68
CA LEU A 316 -9.90 -2.87 -21.75
C LEU A 316 -11.43 -3.00 -21.77
N HIS A 317 -12.08 -3.05 -20.61
CA HIS A 317 -13.55 -2.94 -20.51
C HIS A 317 -14.03 -1.60 -21.09
N LYS A 318 -13.40 -0.49 -20.72
CA LYS A 318 -13.74 0.82 -21.28
C LYS A 318 -13.53 0.90 -22.79
N ALA A 319 -12.50 0.25 -23.33
CA ALA A 319 -12.25 0.18 -24.77
C ALA A 319 -13.42 -0.42 -25.54
N SER A 320 -14.17 -1.37 -24.94
CA SER A 320 -15.37 -1.94 -25.57
C SER A 320 -16.52 -0.95 -25.76
N THR A 321 -16.47 0.20 -25.07
CA THR A 321 -17.47 1.29 -25.20
C THR A 321 -17.05 2.37 -26.22
N LEU A 322 -15.96 2.14 -26.94
CA LEU A 322 -15.39 3.05 -27.92
C LEU A 322 -15.48 2.44 -29.32
N LYS A 323 -15.52 3.31 -30.33
CA LYS A 323 -15.45 2.95 -31.75
C LYS A 323 -14.42 3.80 -32.47
N VAL A 324 -13.67 3.20 -33.38
CA VAL A 324 -12.87 3.92 -34.37
C VAL A 324 -13.84 4.40 -35.46
N ILE A 325 -13.85 5.71 -35.72
CA ILE A 325 -14.80 6.34 -36.66
C ILE A 325 -14.13 6.85 -37.93
N TYR A 326 -12.81 7.05 -37.91
CA TYR A 326 -12.05 7.55 -39.03
C TYR A 326 -10.60 7.07 -38.93
N GLU A 327 -9.99 6.84 -40.09
CA GLU A 327 -8.59 6.46 -40.27
C GLU A 327 -7.99 7.33 -41.36
N GLU A 328 -6.83 7.89 -41.08
CA GLU A 328 -6.04 8.72 -42.00
C GLU A 328 -4.60 8.22 -42.03
N GLU A 329 -4.12 7.89 -43.22
CA GLU A 329 -2.72 7.55 -43.43
C GLU A 329 -1.95 8.82 -43.80
N THR A 330 -0.94 9.15 -42.98
CA THR A 330 0.01 10.23 -43.27
C THR A 330 1.33 9.65 -43.78
N SER A 331 2.25 10.49 -44.25
CA SER A 331 3.57 10.04 -44.70
C SER A 331 4.42 9.36 -43.62
N SER A 332 4.06 9.48 -42.34
CA SER A 332 4.87 9.01 -41.20
C SER A 332 4.12 8.17 -40.17
N CYS A 333 2.79 8.15 -40.18
CA CYS A 333 1.96 7.40 -39.24
C CYS A 333 0.51 7.27 -39.69
N ASN A 334 -0.19 6.30 -39.10
CA ASN A 334 -1.64 6.18 -39.20
C ASN A 334 -2.28 6.91 -38.03
N ILE A 335 -3.30 7.73 -38.31
CA ILE A 335 -4.07 8.48 -37.32
C ILE A 335 -5.48 7.91 -37.26
N TYR A 336 -5.87 7.46 -36.07
CA TYR A 336 -7.18 6.89 -35.77
C TYR A 336 -7.99 7.86 -34.91
N GLN A 337 -9.21 8.14 -35.35
CA GLN A 337 -10.17 8.91 -34.57
C GLN A 337 -11.09 7.96 -33.79
N VAL A 338 -11.08 8.07 -32.46
CA VAL A 338 -11.84 7.23 -31.54
C VAL A 338 -12.95 8.05 -30.90
N SER A 339 -14.17 7.49 -30.84
CA SER A 339 -15.32 8.13 -30.22
C SER A 339 -16.10 7.17 -29.32
N LYS A 340 -16.78 7.70 -28.30
CA LYS A 340 -17.57 6.92 -27.35
C LYS A 340 -18.98 6.65 -27.91
N PHE A 341 -19.51 5.45 -27.70
CA PHE A 341 -20.88 5.13 -28.11
C PHE A 341 -21.88 6.11 -27.46
N TYR A 342 -22.85 6.57 -28.26
CA TYR A 342 -23.88 7.55 -27.87
C TYR A 342 -23.36 8.93 -27.40
N LYS A 343 -22.05 9.23 -27.54
CA LYS A 343 -21.45 10.53 -27.24
C LYS A 343 -20.51 10.97 -28.37
N PRO A 344 -21.04 11.35 -29.56
CA PRO A 344 -20.23 11.59 -30.77
C PRO A 344 -19.27 12.79 -30.67
N ASN A 345 -19.55 13.74 -29.77
CA ASN A 345 -18.70 14.92 -29.57
C ASN A 345 -17.43 14.60 -28.75
N MET A 346 -17.36 13.41 -28.14
CA MET A 346 -16.15 12.90 -27.53
C MET A 346 -15.25 12.27 -28.59
N ILE A 347 -14.13 12.93 -28.88
CA ILE A 347 -13.20 12.49 -29.92
C ILE A 347 -11.78 12.47 -29.37
N TRP A 348 -11.07 11.37 -29.57
CA TRP A 348 -9.64 11.25 -29.29
C TRP A 348 -8.90 10.82 -30.54
N HIS A 349 -7.64 11.25 -30.63
CA HIS A 349 -6.76 10.85 -31.72
C HIS A 349 -5.70 9.90 -31.18
N VAL A 350 -5.49 8.80 -31.89
CA VAL A 350 -4.41 7.84 -31.63
C VAL A 350 -3.55 7.78 -32.87
N SER A 351 -2.26 8.09 -32.76
CA SER A 351 -1.31 7.93 -33.84
C SER A 351 -0.49 6.65 -33.63
N PHE A 352 -0.27 5.91 -34.71
CA PHE A 352 0.56 4.72 -34.73
C PHE A 352 1.68 4.87 -35.77
N HIS A 353 2.92 4.87 -35.29
CA HIS A 353 4.12 4.91 -36.12
C HIS A 353 4.66 3.48 -36.30
N GLY A 354 4.28 2.81 -37.38
CA GLY A 354 4.56 1.39 -37.61
C GLY A 354 6.05 1.02 -37.60
N GLU A 355 6.93 1.88 -38.14
CA GLU A 355 8.38 1.63 -38.13
C GLU A 355 9.00 1.60 -36.73
N GLN A 356 8.41 2.35 -35.80
CA GLN A 356 8.92 2.54 -34.43
C GLN A 356 8.15 1.70 -33.41
N ASP A 357 7.12 0.96 -33.85
CA ASP A 357 6.10 0.34 -33.00
C ASP A 357 5.48 1.36 -32.01
N GLU A 358 5.40 2.66 -32.34
CA GLU A 358 5.06 3.70 -31.35
C GLU A 358 3.58 4.10 -31.43
N PHE A 359 2.87 4.03 -30.29
CA PHE A 359 1.51 4.52 -30.14
C PHE A 359 1.49 5.79 -29.29
N LYS A 360 0.85 6.85 -29.79
CA LYS A 360 0.56 8.06 -29.01
C LYS A 360 -0.93 8.34 -29.01
N CYS A 361 -1.44 8.89 -27.91
CA CYS A 361 -2.83 9.25 -27.81
C CYS A 361 -2.99 10.66 -27.25
N SER A 362 -3.93 11.42 -27.82
CA SER A 362 -4.25 12.78 -27.37
C SER A 362 -4.71 12.87 -25.91
N CYS A 363 -5.08 11.75 -25.27
CA CYS A 363 -5.38 11.72 -23.84
C CYS A 363 -4.13 11.74 -22.93
N MET A 364 -2.94 11.42 -23.47
CA MET A 364 -1.65 11.38 -22.76
C MET A 364 -1.61 10.47 -21.51
N ARG A 365 -2.56 9.54 -21.38
CA ARG A 365 -2.65 8.65 -20.21
C ARG A 365 -1.52 7.62 -20.19
N MET A 366 -1.13 7.10 -21.36
CA MET A 366 0.04 6.20 -21.45
C MET A 366 1.30 6.92 -20.98
N ASP A 367 1.53 8.17 -21.40
CA ASP A 367 2.67 8.98 -20.98
C ASP A 367 2.64 9.32 -19.49
N SER A 368 1.44 9.49 -18.92
CA SER A 368 1.29 9.91 -17.52
C SER A 368 1.37 8.75 -16.51
N ILE A 369 0.88 7.57 -16.90
CA ILE A 369 0.72 6.41 -16.00
C ILE A 369 1.62 5.24 -16.41
N GLY A 370 1.90 5.10 -17.71
CA GLY A 370 2.63 3.96 -18.26
C GLY A 370 1.78 2.71 -18.50
N ILE A 371 0.46 2.86 -18.53
CA ILE A 371 -0.51 1.80 -18.84
C ILE A 371 -1.40 2.30 -19.97
N SER A 372 -1.58 1.48 -21.00
CA SER A 372 -2.36 1.83 -22.19
C SER A 372 -3.75 2.36 -21.85
N CYS A 373 -4.17 3.42 -22.52
CA CYS A 373 -5.50 3.99 -22.36
C CYS A 373 -6.54 3.21 -23.16
N SER A 374 -7.82 3.37 -22.81
CA SER A 374 -8.94 2.74 -23.53
C SER A 374 -8.95 3.10 -25.02
N HIS A 375 -8.52 4.32 -25.40
CA HIS A 375 -8.45 4.74 -26.80
C HIS A 375 -7.42 3.94 -27.61
N ILE A 376 -6.20 3.76 -27.08
CA ILE A 376 -5.17 2.94 -27.72
C ILE A 376 -5.65 1.49 -27.80
N LEU A 377 -6.24 0.96 -26.72
CA LEU A 377 -6.75 -0.40 -26.71
C LEU A 377 -7.91 -0.62 -27.70
N ALA A 378 -8.76 0.38 -27.92
CA ALA A 378 -9.80 0.34 -28.95
C ALA A 378 -9.20 0.27 -30.36
N VAL A 379 -8.09 0.99 -30.61
CA VAL A 379 -7.35 0.92 -31.88
C VAL A 379 -6.65 -0.44 -32.04
N LEU A 380 -6.04 -0.99 -30.99
CA LEU A 380 -5.49 -2.35 -31.05
C LEU A 380 -6.56 -3.39 -31.40
N GLY A 381 -7.76 -3.24 -30.81
CA GLY A 381 -8.91 -4.07 -31.15
C GLY A 381 -9.39 -3.90 -32.59
N PHE A 382 -9.39 -2.66 -33.11
CA PHE A 382 -9.75 -2.38 -34.51
C PHE A 382 -8.74 -2.97 -35.50
N LEU A 383 -7.45 -2.93 -35.16
CA LEU A 383 -6.35 -3.48 -35.97
C LEU A 383 -6.18 -5.00 -35.80
N ASP A 384 -7.05 -5.66 -35.02
CA ASP A 384 -6.98 -7.09 -34.69
C ASP A 384 -5.61 -7.53 -34.12
N ILE A 385 -5.00 -6.66 -33.31
CA ILE A 385 -3.72 -6.94 -32.66
C ILE A 385 -3.94 -7.85 -31.44
N ALA A 386 -3.46 -9.09 -31.57
CA ALA A 386 -3.60 -10.13 -30.56
C ALA A 386 -2.66 -10.00 -29.36
N GLU A 387 -1.46 -9.46 -29.57
CA GLU A 387 -0.42 -9.34 -28.54
C GLU A 387 -0.17 -7.89 -28.18
N LEU A 388 0.03 -7.60 -26.90
CA LEU A 388 0.30 -6.25 -26.44
C LEU A 388 1.65 -5.77 -27.00
N PRO A 389 1.69 -4.68 -27.80
CA PRO A 389 2.93 -4.14 -28.36
C PRO A 389 3.96 -3.81 -27.28
N LYS A 390 5.24 -4.03 -27.58
CA LYS A 390 6.32 -3.85 -26.60
C LYS A 390 6.50 -2.39 -26.21
N SER A 391 6.25 -1.46 -27.13
CA SER A 391 6.24 -0.03 -26.87
C SER A 391 5.22 0.41 -25.83
N LEU A 392 4.15 -0.36 -25.65
CA LEU A 392 3.09 -0.12 -24.68
C LEU A 392 3.34 -0.79 -23.32
N VAL A 393 4.49 -1.44 -23.15
CA VAL A 393 4.87 -2.15 -21.92
C VAL A 393 6.04 -1.44 -21.25
N LEU A 394 5.76 -0.75 -20.14
CA LEU A 394 6.82 -0.26 -19.26
C LEU A 394 7.33 -1.39 -18.34
N ARG A 395 8.64 -1.67 -18.39
CA ARG A 395 9.30 -2.71 -17.59
C ARG A 395 8.94 -2.63 -16.10
N ARG A 396 8.81 -1.42 -15.54
CA ARG A 396 8.47 -1.18 -14.13
C ARG A 396 7.14 -1.80 -13.71
N TRP A 397 6.23 -2.10 -14.62
CA TRP A 397 4.91 -2.66 -14.32
C TRP A 397 4.83 -4.17 -14.54
N THR A 398 5.91 -4.77 -15.03
CA THR A 398 5.95 -6.19 -15.41
C THR A 398 6.30 -7.07 -14.23
N ARG A 399 5.97 -8.37 -14.32
CA ARG A 399 6.43 -9.40 -13.37
C ARG A 399 7.95 -9.50 -13.29
N LYS A 400 8.63 -9.05 -14.35
CA LYS A 400 10.08 -9.10 -14.54
C LYS A 400 10.78 -7.80 -14.18
N ALA A 401 10.10 -6.88 -13.48
CA ALA A 401 10.64 -5.58 -13.12
C ALA A 401 12.01 -5.69 -12.41
N LYS A 402 12.18 -6.71 -11.56
CA LYS A 402 13.38 -6.94 -10.75
C LYS A 402 14.41 -7.90 -11.36
N GLU A 403 14.10 -8.59 -12.47
CA GLU A 403 15.03 -9.56 -13.08
C GLU A 403 16.27 -8.84 -13.64
N GLY A 404 17.48 -9.38 -13.39
CA GLY A 404 18.73 -8.89 -14.00
C GLY A 404 19.35 -7.66 -13.35
N ILE A 405 19.12 -7.42 -12.05
CA ILE A 405 19.72 -6.33 -11.29
C ILE A 405 20.74 -6.89 -10.32
N SER A 406 22.03 -6.64 -10.62
CA SER A 406 23.17 -6.99 -9.77
C SER A 406 23.04 -6.32 -8.40
N GLY A 407 22.52 -7.05 -7.42
CA GLY A 407 22.21 -6.54 -6.08
C GLY A 407 20.96 -7.18 -5.47
N TYR A 408 19.93 -7.52 -6.26
CA TYR A 408 18.85 -8.39 -5.77
C TYR A 408 19.32 -9.85 -5.63
N ASP A 409 20.23 -10.28 -6.50
CA ASP A 409 20.77 -11.64 -6.51
C ASP A 409 21.91 -11.82 -5.46
N ASP A 410 22.61 -10.74 -5.07
CA ASP A 410 23.77 -10.75 -4.15
C ASP A 410 23.44 -10.41 -2.68
N MET A 411 22.25 -9.86 -2.38
CA MET A 411 21.87 -9.45 -1.01
C MET A 411 21.46 -10.61 -0.09
N GLY A 412 21.57 -11.87 -0.55
CA GLY A 412 21.24 -13.09 0.21
C GLY A 412 22.15 -13.37 1.43
N GLY A 413 23.15 -12.54 1.70
CA GLY A 413 24.08 -12.73 2.82
C GLY A 413 23.78 -11.96 4.12
N LEU A 414 22.95 -10.92 4.12
CA LEU A 414 22.81 -10.01 5.27
C LEU A 414 21.37 -9.74 5.74
N MET A 415 20.36 -10.37 5.14
CA MET A 415 18.98 -10.32 5.62
C MET A 415 18.30 -11.62 5.22
N GLU A 416 17.56 -12.24 6.14
CA GLU A 416 16.84 -13.50 5.90
C GLU A 416 16.00 -13.37 4.61
N ASP A 417 16.35 -14.21 3.65
CA ASP A 417 16.40 -13.88 2.23
C ASP A 417 14.98 -13.87 1.62
N SER A 418 14.46 -12.72 1.17
CA SER A 418 13.10 -12.59 0.57
C SER A 418 12.91 -13.53 -0.64
N LEU A 419 13.98 -13.83 -1.37
CA LEU A 419 13.99 -14.84 -2.42
C LEU A 419 13.95 -16.28 -1.86
N ALA A 420 14.66 -16.58 -0.78
CA ALA A 420 14.56 -17.88 -0.12
C ALA A 420 13.21 -18.07 0.57
N ILE A 421 12.61 -17.02 1.15
CA ILE A 421 11.25 -17.04 1.70
C ILE A 421 10.24 -17.32 0.59
N ASN A 422 10.35 -16.67 -0.57
CA ASN A 422 9.48 -16.93 -1.71
C ASN A 422 9.67 -18.34 -2.29
N ARG A 423 10.92 -18.78 -2.46
CA ARG A 423 11.24 -20.16 -2.88
C ARG A 423 10.73 -21.17 -1.86
N HIS A 424 10.89 -20.91 -0.57
CA HIS A 424 10.42 -21.72 0.54
C HIS A 424 8.89 -21.80 0.55
N ALA A 425 8.19 -20.67 0.48
CA ALA A 425 6.73 -20.63 0.43
C ALA A 425 6.18 -21.35 -0.81
N CYS A 426 6.82 -21.22 -1.96
CA CYS A 426 6.47 -21.94 -3.18
C CYS A 426 6.67 -23.46 -3.02
N LEU A 427 7.83 -23.88 -2.52
CA LEU A 427 8.12 -25.30 -2.24
C LEU A 427 7.15 -25.86 -1.20
N GLN A 428 6.87 -25.11 -0.12
CA GLN A 428 5.93 -25.50 0.92
C GLN A 428 4.50 -25.63 0.38
N HIS A 429 4.07 -24.75 -0.52
CA HIS A 429 2.78 -24.86 -1.21
C HIS A 429 2.69 -26.16 -2.00
N TRP A 430 3.68 -26.45 -2.85
CA TRP A 430 3.70 -27.68 -3.66
C TRP A 430 3.81 -28.95 -2.80
N CYS A 431 4.68 -28.96 -1.79
CA CYS A 431 4.77 -30.06 -0.83
C CYS A 431 3.44 -30.29 -0.11
N LYS A 432 2.71 -29.23 0.24
CA LYS A 432 1.38 -29.35 0.85
C LYS A 432 0.35 -29.98 -0.09
N GLN A 433 0.37 -29.64 -1.38
CA GLN A 433 -0.50 -30.30 -2.38
C GLN A 433 -0.16 -31.79 -2.49
N ILE A 434 1.13 -32.13 -2.55
CA ILE A 434 1.58 -33.52 -2.58
C ILE A 434 1.14 -34.27 -1.32
N MET A 435 1.23 -33.66 -0.13
CA MET A 435 0.76 -34.29 1.11
C MET A 435 -0.75 -34.55 1.09
N ASN A 436 -1.55 -33.58 0.61
CA ASN A 436 -3.01 -33.71 0.58
C ASN A 436 -3.49 -34.82 -0.37
N GLU A 437 -2.86 -34.94 -1.56
CA GLU A 437 -3.27 -35.89 -2.60
C GLU A 437 -2.54 -37.23 -2.47
N GLY A 438 -1.24 -37.19 -2.16
CA GLY A 438 -0.34 -38.35 -2.14
C GLY A 438 -0.54 -39.27 -0.94
N CYS A 439 -1.15 -38.82 0.16
CA CYS A 439 -1.42 -39.67 1.32
C CYS A 439 -2.66 -40.56 1.17
N LEU A 440 -3.43 -40.42 0.09
CA LEU A 440 -4.73 -41.09 -0.06
C LEU A 440 -4.62 -42.55 -0.55
N LYS A 441 -3.51 -42.93 -1.19
CA LYS A 441 -3.26 -44.29 -1.72
C LYS A 441 -1.81 -44.71 -1.52
N GLY A 442 -1.59 -45.96 -1.13
CA GLY A 442 -0.25 -46.49 -0.83
C GLY A 442 0.74 -46.40 -2.00
N ASP A 443 0.28 -46.68 -3.22
CA ASP A 443 1.15 -46.66 -4.41
C ASP A 443 1.59 -45.23 -4.76
N ILE A 444 0.65 -44.28 -4.71
CA ILE A 444 0.90 -42.85 -4.96
C ILE A 444 1.77 -42.25 -3.85
N PHE A 445 1.59 -42.69 -2.61
CA PHE A 445 2.43 -42.31 -1.48
C PHE A 445 3.89 -42.72 -1.71
N ASN A 446 4.12 -43.98 -2.09
CA ASN A 446 5.47 -44.48 -2.36
C ASN A 446 6.13 -43.73 -3.53
N GLU A 447 5.41 -43.53 -4.63
CA GLU A 447 5.91 -42.77 -5.79
C GLU A 447 6.23 -41.31 -5.44
N SER A 448 5.33 -40.64 -4.70
CA SER A 448 5.51 -39.25 -4.25
C SER A 448 6.70 -39.12 -3.29
N ARG A 449 6.86 -40.07 -2.36
CA ARG A 449 8.00 -40.14 -1.45
C ARG A 449 9.30 -40.28 -2.24
N ASP A 450 9.38 -41.25 -3.15
CA ASP A 450 10.61 -41.53 -3.89
C ASP A 450 11.01 -40.34 -4.79
N ALA A 451 10.03 -39.65 -5.38
CA ALA A 451 10.25 -38.40 -6.11
C ALA A 451 10.81 -37.29 -5.20
N LEU A 452 10.24 -37.07 -4.01
CA LEU A 452 10.70 -36.07 -3.05
C LEU A 452 12.11 -36.37 -2.53
N VAL A 453 12.41 -37.64 -2.27
CA VAL A 453 13.75 -38.10 -1.86
C VAL A 453 14.78 -37.86 -2.96
N ASN A 454 14.44 -38.14 -4.22
CA ASN A 454 15.31 -37.87 -5.37
C ASN A 454 15.54 -36.38 -5.60
N ILE A 455 14.52 -35.55 -5.40
CA ILE A 455 14.68 -34.08 -5.47
C ILE A 455 15.63 -33.61 -4.35
N LEU A 456 15.45 -34.11 -3.12
CA LEU A 456 16.27 -33.75 -1.99
C LEU A 456 17.74 -34.19 -2.16
N SER A 457 17.98 -35.38 -2.72
CA SER A 457 19.33 -35.87 -3.00
C SER A 457 20.04 -35.02 -4.07
N CYS A 458 19.34 -34.63 -5.14
CA CYS A 458 19.87 -33.70 -6.15
C CYS A 458 20.24 -32.32 -5.56
N ILE A 459 19.42 -31.78 -4.66
CA ILE A 459 19.70 -30.50 -4.00
C ILE A 459 20.95 -30.59 -3.11
N ARG A 460 21.08 -31.67 -2.33
CA ARG A 460 22.24 -31.90 -1.46
C ARG A 460 23.53 -32.11 -2.26
N ALA A 461 23.45 -32.83 -3.37
CA ALA A 461 24.58 -33.02 -4.29
C ALA A 461 25.08 -31.69 -4.87
N HIS A 462 24.19 -30.74 -5.14
CA HIS A 462 24.56 -29.39 -5.58
C HIS A 462 25.22 -28.53 -4.48
N ASN A 463 24.91 -28.79 -3.21
CA ASN A 463 25.43 -28.02 -2.07
C ASN A 463 26.69 -28.62 -1.42
N GLY A 464 27.17 -29.77 -1.89
CA GLY A 464 28.38 -30.44 -1.37
C GLY A 464 28.18 -31.23 -0.07
N ASP A 465 26.95 -31.34 0.44
CA ASP A 465 26.62 -32.10 1.65
C ASP A 465 26.23 -33.54 1.30
N ASN A 466 27.23 -34.39 1.10
CA ASN A 466 27.05 -35.84 0.95
C ASN A 466 27.17 -36.55 2.29
N ASN A 467 26.26 -36.32 3.23
CA ASN A 467 26.17 -37.16 4.42
C ASN A 467 24.73 -37.39 4.92
N MET A 468 24.46 -38.67 5.22
CA MET A 468 23.41 -39.21 6.09
C MET A 468 21.96 -39.12 5.56
N MET A 469 21.53 -40.14 4.82
CA MET A 469 20.09 -40.43 4.64
C MET A 469 19.70 -41.89 4.91
N GLU A 470 20.63 -42.85 4.84
CA GLU A 470 20.27 -44.27 5.08
C GLU A 470 19.88 -44.55 6.55
N GLU A 471 20.52 -43.93 7.55
CA GLU A 471 20.25 -44.28 8.96
C GLU A 471 18.93 -43.69 9.52
N HIS A 472 18.45 -42.54 9.03
CA HIS A 472 17.30 -41.87 9.64
C HIS A 472 15.93 -42.36 9.13
N ALA A 473 15.87 -42.91 7.91
CA ALA A 473 14.63 -43.45 7.34
C ALA A 473 14.29 -44.84 7.91
N GLU A 474 15.30 -45.68 8.19
CA GLU A 474 15.11 -46.97 8.86
C GLU A 474 14.64 -46.80 10.31
N TYR A 475 15.15 -45.79 11.02
CA TYR A 475 14.79 -45.54 12.42
C TYR A 475 13.30 -45.16 12.61
N MET A 476 12.69 -44.43 11.66
CA MET A 476 11.27 -44.07 11.75
C MET A 476 10.33 -45.24 11.43
N TYR A 477 10.75 -46.20 10.61
CA TYR A 477 9.94 -47.39 10.29
C TYR A 477 9.91 -48.38 11.46
N GLU A 478 11.01 -48.54 12.21
CA GLU A 478 11.02 -49.41 13.39
C GLU A 478 10.15 -48.90 14.55
N ASP A 479 10.10 -47.58 14.81
CA ASP A 479 9.29 -47.02 15.89
C ASP A 479 7.79 -46.98 15.57
N LEU A 480 7.41 -46.89 14.29
CA LEU A 480 6.01 -46.98 13.86
C LEU A 480 5.50 -48.44 13.84
N ALA A 481 6.35 -49.40 13.51
CA ALA A 481 5.99 -50.83 13.54
C ALA A 481 5.85 -51.37 14.99
N LYS A 482 6.61 -50.84 15.96
CA LYS A 482 6.56 -51.27 17.37
C LYS A 482 5.34 -50.72 18.14
N ASN A 483 4.71 -49.64 17.67
CA ASN A 483 3.55 -49.03 18.33
C ASN A 483 2.18 -49.50 17.80
N GLY A 484 2.17 -50.48 16.89
CA GLY A 484 0.97 -50.99 16.24
C GLY A 484 0.33 -52.21 16.90
N SER A 485 0.21 -52.29 18.23
CA SER A 485 -0.79 -53.15 18.91
C SER A 485 -0.80 -52.95 20.42
N THR A 486 -1.75 -52.16 20.92
CA THR A 486 -2.26 -52.33 22.29
C THR A 486 -3.75 -52.03 22.26
N GLU A 487 -4.57 -53.07 22.36
CA GLU A 487 -6.01 -52.94 22.58
C GLU A 487 -6.22 -52.24 23.93
N ILE A 488 -6.71 -51.00 23.89
CA ILE A 488 -7.17 -50.28 25.09
C ILE A 488 -8.70 -50.40 25.11
N GLU A 489 -9.21 -51.22 26.02
CA GLU A 489 -10.63 -51.27 26.37
C GLU A 489 -11.13 -49.89 26.84
N THR A 490 -12.03 -49.26 26.08
CA THR A 490 -12.67 -48.01 26.51
C THR A 490 -13.75 -48.28 27.56
N THR A 491 -13.43 -48.09 28.84
CA THR A 491 -14.47 -47.91 29.87
C THR A 491 -15.03 -46.49 29.79
N ARG A 492 -16.30 -46.35 29.37
CA ARG A 492 -17.01 -45.06 29.27
C ARG A 492 -17.17 -44.42 30.65
N LYS A 493 -16.57 -43.24 30.87
CA LYS A 493 -16.88 -42.38 32.03
C LYS A 493 -18.28 -41.73 31.88
N PRO A 494 -19.06 -41.57 32.96
CA PRO A 494 -20.42 -41.03 32.88
C PRO A 494 -20.44 -39.53 32.56
N LYS A 495 -21.31 -39.12 31.63
CA LYS A 495 -21.49 -37.72 31.22
C LYS A 495 -22.01 -36.86 32.39
N ARG A 496 -21.35 -35.72 32.63
CA ARG A 496 -21.72 -34.70 33.62
C ARG A 496 -22.32 -33.47 32.94
N CYS A 497 -23.25 -32.78 33.60
CA CYS A 497 -23.84 -31.53 33.12
C CYS A 497 -22.77 -30.44 32.98
N SER A 498 -22.72 -29.73 31.85
CA SER A 498 -21.70 -28.68 31.60
C SER A 498 -21.87 -27.42 32.46
N TYR A 499 -23.05 -27.18 33.03
CA TYR A 499 -23.31 -26.04 33.92
C TYR A 499 -22.93 -26.35 35.38
N CYS A 500 -23.56 -27.35 36.00
CA CYS A 500 -23.35 -27.65 37.42
C CYS A 500 -22.36 -28.80 37.70
N ARG A 501 -21.81 -29.44 36.66
CA ARG A 501 -20.85 -30.55 36.72
C ARG A 501 -21.32 -31.82 37.48
N LYS A 502 -22.61 -31.95 37.79
CA LYS A 502 -23.22 -33.17 38.38
C LYS A 502 -23.65 -34.17 37.29
N GLY A 503 -23.57 -35.47 37.59
CA GLY A 503 -24.01 -36.55 36.69
C GLY A 503 -25.52 -36.78 36.72
N GLY A 504 -26.06 -37.47 35.70
CA GLY A 504 -27.48 -37.90 35.66
C GLY A 504 -28.46 -36.96 34.94
N HIS A 505 -28.00 -35.80 34.45
CA HIS A 505 -28.79 -34.88 33.63
C HIS A 505 -27.88 -34.04 32.71
N ASN A 506 -28.45 -33.31 31.75
CA ASN A 506 -27.69 -32.43 30.85
C ASN A 506 -28.01 -30.95 31.14
N ILE A 507 -27.31 -30.02 30.46
CA ILE A 507 -27.48 -28.58 30.70
C ILE A 507 -28.91 -28.08 30.45
N ALA A 508 -29.65 -28.71 29.54
CA ALA A 508 -31.03 -28.32 29.21
C ALA A 508 -32.04 -28.67 30.32
N THR A 509 -31.73 -29.71 31.12
CA THR A 509 -32.56 -30.14 32.25
C THR A 509 -31.99 -29.72 33.61
N CYS A 510 -30.98 -28.84 33.62
CA CYS A 510 -30.33 -28.38 34.85
C CYS A 510 -31.22 -27.41 35.63
N SER A 511 -31.66 -27.82 36.82
CA SER A 511 -32.51 -27.02 37.72
C SER A 511 -31.85 -25.72 38.21
N MET A 512 -30.51 -25.69 38.33
CA MET A 512 -29.76 -24.50 38.73
C MET A 512 -29.85 -23.39 37.67
N LYS A 513 -29.74 -23.75 36.38
CA LYS A 513 -29.83 -22.79 35.28
C LYS A 513 -31.22 -22.13 35.19
N LYS A 514 -32.28 -22.91 35.46
CA LYS A 514 -33.67 -22.41 35.46
C LYS A 514 -33.99 -21.45 36.61
N MET A 515 -33.15 -21.40 37.66
CA MET A 515 -33.31 -20.45 38.77
C MET A 515 -32.63 -19.10 38.50
N ASP A 516 -31.46 -19.09 37.81
CA ASP A 516 -30.78 -17.84 37.40
C ASP A 516 -31.59 -17.04 36.37
N GLU A 517 -32.41 -17.71 35.55
CA GLU A 517 -33.25 -17.04 34.54
C GLU A 517 -34.48 -16.30 35.14
N ARG A 518 -34.71 -16.36 36.47
CA ARG A 518 -35.89 -15.76 37.13
C ARG A 518 -35.61 -14.52 37.98
N THR A 519 -34.38 -13.98 37.98
CA THR A 519 -34.05 -12.78 38.75
C THR A 519 -34.16 -11.52 37.86
N PRO A 520 -34.95 -10.48 38.22
CA PRO A 520 -35.07 -9.27 37.41
C PRO A 520 -33.78 -8.42 37.46
N LYS A 521 -33.36 -7.90 36.31
CA LYS A 521 -32.28 -6.92 36.19
C LYS A 521 -32.77 -5.52 36.58
N PHE A 522 -31.98 -4.81 37.38
CA PHE A 522 -32.09 -3.36 37.57
C PHE A 522 -31.13 -2.67 36.59
N ASP A 523 -31.63 -1.63 35.92
CA ASP A 523 -30.84 -0.62 35.21
C ASP A 523 -30.24 0.37 36.21
N ASP A 524 -29.01 0.83 35.97
CA ASP A 524 -28.60 2.21 36.28
C ASP A 524 -27.34 2.58 35.49
N ASP A 525 -27.48 3.69 34.76
CA ASP A 525 -26.45 4.42 34.04
C ASP A 525 -25.49 5.12 35.02
N ALA A 526 -24.18 5.05 34.74
CA ALA A 526 -23.24 6.13 35.09
C ALA A 526 -21.95 5.99 34.26
N GLU A 527 -21.71 7.01 33.43
CA GLU A 527 -20.50 7.25 32.65
C GLU A 527 -19.24 7.31 33.51
N GLU A 528 -18.14 6.74 33.03
CA GLU A 528 -16.83 7.36 33.16
C GLU A 528 -15.97 7.05 31.92
N ASN A 529 -15.50 8.13 31.27
CA ASN A 529 -14.72 8.15 30.04
C ASN A 529 -13.44 7.29 30.14
N ILE A 530 -13.41 6.20 29.38
CA ILE A 530 -12.17 5.56 28.94
C ILE A 530 -12.27 5.49 27.41
N GLU A 531 -11.37 6.19 26.73
CA GLU A 531 -11.14 6.07 25.29
C GLU A 531 -10.84 4.59 24.97
N GLY A 532 -11.89 3.87 24.56
CA GLY A 532 -11.81 2.49 24.11
C GLY A 532 -11.13 2.45 22.74
N GLU A 533 -9.85 2.14 22.73
CA GLU A 533 -9.16 1.66 21.54
C GLU A 533 -9.73 0.27 21.20
N ASP A 534 -10.56 0.20 20.16
CA ASP A 534 -11.08 -1.05 19.61
C ASP A 534 -9.94 -1.82 18.90
N TYR A 535 -9.43 -2.85 19.56
CA TYR A 535 -8.46 -3.79 19.01
C TYR A 535 -9.19 -5.00 18.41
N SER A 536 -9.83 -4.79 17.27
CA SER A 536 -10.11 -5.89 16.35
C SER A 536 -8.95 -6.00 15.36
N PHE A 537 -8.26 -7.15 15.39
CA PHE A 537 -7.44 -7.59 14.26
C PHE A 537 -8.42 -7.94 13.13
N VAL A 538 -8.83 -6.92 12.38
CA VAL A 538 -9.60 -7.11 11.15
C VAL A 538 -8.65 -7.69 10.13
N ASP A 539 -9.02 -8.85 9.57
CA ASP A 539 -8.29 -9.51 8.50
C ASP A 539 -7.91 -8.52 7.40
N ALA A 540 -6.62 -8.53 7.04
CA ALA A 540 -6.02 -7.67 6.04
C ALA A 540 -6.45 -7.99 4.59
N GLU A 541 -7.57 -8.68 4.41
CA GLU A 541 -8.19 -8.95 3.11
C GLU A 541 -9.10 -7.82 2.63
N SER A 542 -9.55 -6.91 3.52
CA SER A 542 -10.47 -5.83 3.13
C SER A 542 -9.80 -4.66 2.39
N ASP A 543 -8.47 -4.55 2.41
CA ASP A 543 -7.71 -3.53 1.66
C ASP A 543 -7.43 -3.96 0.19
N GLU A 544 -7.88 -5.14 -0.25
CA GLU A 544 -7.72 -5.60 -1.65
C GLU A 544 -8.69 -4.93 -2.65
N TYR A 545 -9.64 -4.12 -2.18
CA TYR A 545 -10.45 -3.26 -3.05
C TYR A 545 -9.83 -1.87 -3.15
N ILE A 546 -8.90 -1.70 -4.09
CA ILE A 546 -8.73 -0.37 -4.70
C ILE A 546 -10.09 -0.04 -5.31
N HIS A 547 -10.82 0.90 -4.71
CA HIS A 547 -12.01 1.51 -5.31
C HIS A 547 -11.63 1.94 -6.74
N THR A 548 -12.09 1.18 -7.72
CA THR A 548 -11.97 1.50 -9.15
C THR A 548 -12.77 2.75 -9.51
N GLU A 549 -13.66 3.20 -8.63
CA GLU A 549 -14.48 4.41 -8.76
C GLU A 549 -13.67 5.65 -9.14
N TRP A 550 -12.44 5.83 -8.64
CA TRP A 550 -11.61 7.00 -8.97
C TRP A 550 -11.03 6.97 -10.39
N PHE A 551 -10.85 5.78 -10.98
CA PHE A 551 -10.44 5.64 -12.37
C PHE A 551 -11.65 5.65 -13.32
N GLU A 552 -12.86 5.36 -12.82
CA GLU A 552 -14.11 5.31 -13.59
C GLU A 552 -14.61 6.72 -13.95
N GLU A 553 -14.47 7.71 -13.06
CA GLU A 553 -14.97 9.07 -13.29
C GLU A 553 -14.08 9.95 -14.22
N GLU A 554 -12.81 9.60 -14.47
CA GLU A 554 -11.88 10.46 -15.26
C GLU A 554 -12.32 10.67 -16.73
N ASP A 555 -12.97 9.68 -17.36
CA ASP A 555 -13.31 9.76 -18.79
C ASP A 555 -14.62 10.52 -19.04
N GLU A 556 -15.53 10.64 -18.06
CA GLU A 556 -16.81 11.37 -18.25
C GLU A 556 -16.68 12.89 -18.09
N TYR A 557 -15.62 13.39 -17.45
CA TYR A 557 -15.47 14.84 -17.19
C TYR A 557 -14.39 15.53 -18.02
N LEU A 558 -13.40 14.79 -18.55
CA LEU A 558 -12.56 15.27 -19.67
C LEU A 558 -13.41 15.63 -20.92
N ASP A 559 -14.64 15.10 -20.97
CA ASP A 559 -15.73 15.36 -21.92
C ASP A 559 -16.19 16.83 -21.96
N SER A 560 -16.26 17.49 -20.79
CA SER A 560 -16.91 18.80 -20.67
C SER A 560 -15.94 19.99 -20.86
N SER A 561 -14.65 19.80 -20.55
CA SER A 561 -13.65 20.89 -20.62
C SER A 561 -13.31 21.37 -22.05
N ARG A 562 -13.66 20.60 -23.10
CA ARG A 562 -13.47 21.01 -24.50
C ARG A 562 -14.53 21.97 -25.03
N TYR A 563 -15.66 22.12 -24.34
CA TYR A 563 -16.77 22.93 -24.84
C TYR A 563 -16.60 24.44 -24.62
N TYR A 564 -15.69 24.86 -23.74
CA TYR A 564 -15.55 26.27 -23.37
C TYR A 564 -14.39 27.01 -24.05
N GLU A 565 -13.44 26.32 -24.69
CA GLU A 565 -12.35 26.98 -25.44
C GLU A 565 -12.74 27.40 -26.88
N GLN A 566 -13.95 27.05 -27.35
CA GLN A 566 -14.43 27.41 -28.70
C GLN A 566 -15.53 28.49 -28.74
N SER A 567 -16.00 29.01 -27.60
CA SER A 567 -17.08 30.02 -27.56
C SER A 567 -16.65 31.41 -27.06
N GLY A 568 -15.38 31.63 -26.72
CA GLY A 568 -14.85 32.93 -26.30
C GLY A 568 -14.51 33.88 -27.45
N GLY A 569 -15.40 34.04 -28.42
CA GLY A 569 -15.32 35.05 -29.47
C GLY A 569 -16.15 36.28 -29.09
N GLU A 570 -15.46 37.41 -28.97
CA GLU A 570 -15.94 38.80 -28.92
C GLU A 570 -17.46 39.04 -29.01
N THR A 571 -18.06 39.60 -27.95
CA THR A 571 -19.00 40.72 -28.09
C THR A 571 -18.96 41.57 -26.82
N ALA A 572 -18.47 42.80 -26.97
CA ALA A 572 -18.67 43.86 -26.00
C ALA A 572 -20.06 44.46 -26.24
N SER A 573 -20.91 44.52 -25.22
CA SER A 573 -21.98 45.52 -25.17
C SER A 573 -22.22 45.96 -23.73
N SER A 574 -21.94 47.24 -23.51
CA SER A 574 -22.30 48.08 -22.38
C SER A 574 -23.75 47.92 -21.94
N ILE A 575 -23.99 47.78 -20.63
CA ILE A 575 -25.26 48.15 -20.00
C ILE A 575 -24.95 48.97 -18.75
N ASP A 576 -25.57 50.14 -18.74
CA ASP A 576 -25.41 51.25 -17.80
C ASP A 576 -25.90 50.94 -16.38
N TYR A 577 -25.29 51.63 -15.43
CA TYR A 577 -25.76 51.79 -14.06
C TYR A 577 -27.06 52.60 -14.06
N ASP A 578 -28.09 52.09 -13.38
CA ASP A 578 -29.09 52.97 -12.76
C ASP A 578 -29.40 52.51 -11.33
N SER A 579 -29.70 53.52 -10.53
CA SER A 579 -29.62 53.60 -9.08
C SER A 579 -31.00 53.77 -8.44
N GLY A 580 -31.18 53.21 -7.24
CA GLY A 580 -32.34 53.43 -6.36
C GLY A 580 -32.66 52.14 -5.60
N GLY A 581 -32.39 52.03 -4.30
CA GLY A 581 -33.12 52.70 -3.21
C GLY A 581 -34.20 51.72 -2.72
N ALA A 582 -33.90 50.85 -1.75
CA ALA A 582 -34.10 51.03 -0.31
C ALA A 582 -35.55 50.79 0.14
N ASP A 583 -35.65 50.10 1.28
CA ASP A 583 -36.82 49.80 2.13
C ASP A 583 -37.71 48.65 1.62
N ASP A 584 -38.27 47.75 2.44
CA ASP A 584 -38.07 47.18 3.78
C ASP A 584 -39.23 46.14 3.91
N ASP A 585 -39.20 45.29 4.93
CA ASP A 585 -40.32 44.47 5.47
C ASP A 585 -40.67 43.12 4.80
N ASP A 586 -40.17 42.07 5.47
CA ASP A 586 -40.90 41.08 6.27
C ASP A 586 -42.16 40.33 5.76
N GLU A 587 -42.23 39.07 6.23
CA GLU A 587 -43.29 38.04 6.19
C GLU A 587 -43.23 37.05 5.01
N ALA A 588 -42.62 35.87 5.17
CA ALA A 588 -43.15 34.67 5.85
C ALA A 588 -44.46 34.15 5.25
N GLU A 589 -44.38 33.10 4.41
CA GLU A 589 -45.01 31.79 4.64
C GLU A 589 -44.86 30.86 3.42
N LEU A 590 -44.46 29.62 3.72
CA LEU A 590 -44.47 28.36 2.96
C LEU A 590 -43.39 28.07 1.91
#